data_AF-A0A946WS18-F1
#
_entry.id   AF-A0A946WS18-F1
#
_cell.length_a   1.000
_cell.length_b   1.000
_cell.length_c   1.000
_cell.angle_alpha   90.00
_cell.angle_beta   90.00
_cell.angle_gamma   90.00
#
_symmetry.space_group_name_H-M   'P 1'
#
loop_
_entity.id
_entity.type
_entity.pdbx_description
1 polymer ?
#
loop_
_entity_poly.entity_id
_entity_poly.type
_entity_poly.pdbx_seq_one_letter_code
_entity_poly.pdbx_strand_id
1 'polypeptide(L)' 'MSDLTRVGANIQALQSFNSLMNINDRLGKHQYRLATGKRINSAADDTAGYSIAKGLEARGKGLS' A
#
# COMPACT_ATOMS: atom_id res chain seq x y z
N MET A 1 27.01 -12.16 -27.39
CA MET A 1 26.56 -12.72 -26.09
C MET A 1 25.38 -11.96 -25.45
N SER A 2 24.96 -10.81 -25.99
CA SER A 2 23.80 -10.01 -25.51
C SER A 2 22.43 -10.60 -25.87
N ASP A 3 22.37 -11.50 -26.85
CA ASP A 3 21.11 -12.09 -27.31
C ASP A 3 20.61 -13.23 -26.43
N LEU A 4 21.53 -14.00 -25.85
CA LEU A 4 21.22 -15.12 -24.97
C LEU A 4 20.60 -14.65 -23.63
N THR A 5 21.01 -13.49 -23.12
CA THR A 5 20.44 -12.90 -21.91
C THR A 5 19.06 -12.28 -22.16
N ARG A 6 18.80 -11.78 -23.37
CA ARG A 6 17.48 -11.27 -23.79
C ARG A 6 16.44 -12.40 -23.90
N VAL A 7 16.81 -13.53 -24.50
CA VAL A 7 15.92 -14.68 -24.70
C VAL A 7 15.83 -15.54 -23.42
N GLY A 8 16.94 -15.79 -22.74
CA GLY A 8 17.00 -16.71 -21.60
C GLY A 8 16.54 -16.13 -20.26
N ALA A 9 16.71 -14.82 -20.02
CA ALA A 9 16.35 -14.21 -18.73
C ALA A 9 14.99 -13.50 -18.75
N ASN A 10 14.30 -13.42 -19.90
CA ASN A 10 13.02 -12.73 -20.11
C ASN A 10 12.81 -11.52 -19.16
N ILE A 11 13.84 -10.66 -19.11
CA ILE A 11 13.99 -9.65 -18.06
C ILE A 11 12.81 -8.67 -18.11
N GLN A 12 12.29 -8.41 -19.30
CA GLN A 12 11.10 -7.59 -19.50
C GLN A 12 9.86 -8.22 -18.86
N ALA A 13 9.61 -9.53 -19.03
CA ALA A 13 8.49 -10.18 -18.36
C ALA A 13 8.67 -10.22 -16.85
N LEU A 14 9.89 -10.41 -16.34
CA LEU A 14 10.17 -10.35 -14.90
C LEU A 14 9.92 -8.94 -14.34
N GLN A 15 10.32 -7.90 -15.04
CA GLN A 15 10.03 -6.51 -14.67
C GLN A 15 8.53 -6.21 -14.69
N SER A 16 7.80 -6.67 -15.72
CA SER A 16 6.35 -6.58 -15.78
C SER A 16 5.69 -7.33 -14.63
N PHE A 17 6.16 -8.52 -14.30
CA PHE A 17 5.64 -9.31 -13.17
C PHE A 17 5.86 -8.62 -11.82
N ASN A 18 7.07 -8.11 -11.57
CA ASN A 18 7.36 -7.33 -10.35
C ASN A 18 6.49 -6.06 -10.30
N SER A 19 6.28 -5.39 -11.43
CA SER A 19 5.39 -4.22 -11.52
C SER A 19 3.94 -4.59 -11.21
N LEU A 20 3.44 -5.70 -11.76
CA LEU A 20 2.11 -6.23 -11.46
C LEU A 20 1.94 -6.57 -9.99
N MET A 21 2.95 -7.19 -9.36
CA MET A 21 2.94 -7.50 -7.94
C MET A 21 2.84 -6.23 -7.09
N ASN A 22 3.60 -5.19 -7.43
CA ASN A 22 3.52 -3.88 -6.77
C ASN A 22 2.15 -3.20 -6.99
N ILE A 23 1.59 -3.29 -8.19
CA ILE A 23 0.24 -2.76 -8.49
C ILE A 23 -0.80 -3.50 -7.66
N ASN A 24 -0.69 -4.83 -7.52
CA ASN A 24 -1.63 -5.63 -6.74
C ASN A 24 -1.58 -5.28 -5.24
N ASP A 25 -0.38 -5.11 -4.66
CA ASP A 25 -0.23 -4.64 -3.27
C ASP A 25 -0.87 -3.26 -3.05
N ARG A 26 -0.62 -2.32 -3.97
CA ARG A 26 -1.23 -0.98 -3.93
C ARG A 26 -2.74 -1.06 -4.04
N LEU A 27 -3.25 -1.88 -4.97
CA LEU A 27 -4.69 -2.11 -5.14
C LEU A 27 -5.31 -2.65 -3.85
N GLY A 28 -4.68 -3.63 -3.19
CA GLY A 28 -5.13 -4.15 -1.90
C GLY A 28 -5.20 -3.07 -0.82
N LYS A 29 -4.18 -2.21 -0.71
CA LYS A 29 -4.20 -1.05 0.22
C LYS A 29 -5.33 -0.08 -0.09
N HIS A 30 -5.57 0.21 -1.36
CA HIS A 30 -6.67 1.09 -1.78
C HIS A 30 -8.04 0.47 -1.46
N GLN A 31 -8.25 -0.81 -1.75
CA GLN A 31 -9.47 -1.54 -1.39
C GLN A 31 -9.69 -1.52 0.12
N TYR A 32 -8.63 -1.72 0.92
CA TYR A 32 -8.72 -1.67 2.37
C TYR A 32 -9.15 -0.29 2.89
N ARG A 33 -8.59 0.79 2.32
CA ARG A 33 -9.01 2.18 2.64
C ARG A 33 -10.45 2.48 2.23
N LEU A 34 -10.91 1.94 1.10
CA LEU A 34 -12.30 2.08 0.67
C LEU A 34 -13.25 1.32 1.61
N ALA A 35 -12.89 0.10 2.01
CA ALA A 35 -13.70 -0.73 2.90
C ALA A 35 -13.85 -0.12 4.31
N THR A 36 -12.78 0.47 4.86
CA THR A 36 -12.84 1.12 6.18
C THR A 36 -13.31 2.58 6.12
N GLY A 37 -13.28 3.20 4.94
CA GLY A 37 -13.46 4.64 4.76
C GLY A 37 -12.35 5.51 5.36
N LYS A 38 -11.28 4.90 5.90
CA LYS A 38 -10.19 5.62 6.57
C LYS A 38 -8.97 5.66 5.67
N ARG A 39 -8.35 6.84 5.59
CA ARG A 39 -7.08 7.02 4.86
C ARG A 39 -5.92 6.32 5.56
N ILE A 40 -5.88 6.38 6.90
CA ILE A 40 -4.88 5.73 7.75
C ILE A 40 -5.59 4.62 8.50
N ASN A 41 -5.25 3.37 8.17
CA ASN A 41 -5.90 2.20 8.76
C ASN A 41 -5.06 1.56 9.86
N SER A 42 -3.74 1.65 9.77
CA SER A 42 -2.81 1.09 10.75
C SER A 42 -1.74 2.10 11.14
N ALA A 43 -1.14 1.91 12.33
CA ALA A 43 0.02 2.69 12.75
C ALA A 43 1.26 2.46 11.85
N ALA A 44 1.30 1.33 11.13
CA ALA A 44 2.36 1.03 10.17
C ALA A 44 2.24 1.89 8.89
N ASP A 45 1.04 2.36 8.54
CA ASP A 45 0.84 3.24 7.38
C ASP A 45 1.34 4.67 7.65
N ASP A 46 1.12 5.18 8.86
CA ASP A 46 1.56 6.49 9.35
C ASP A 46 1.40 6.58 10.88
N THR A 47 2.48 6.41 11.63
CA THR A 47 2.45 6.41 13.10
C THR A 47 2.02 7.77 13.68
N ALA A 48 2.44 8.87 13.05
CA ALA A 48 2.13 10.22 13.54
C ALA A 48 0.66 10.58 13.24
N GLY A 49 0.24 10.41 11.98
CA GLY A 49 -1.14 10.65 11.57
C GLY A 49 -2.14 9.74 12.28
N TYR A 50 -1.78 8.47 12.53
CA TYR A 50 -2.60 7.54 13.30
C TYR A 50 -2.78 7.99 14.75
N SER A 51 -1.70 8.42 15.41
CA SER A 51 -1.75 8.87 16.81
C SER A 51 -2.58 10.14 16.97
N ILE A 52 -2.45 11.10 16.06
CA ILE A 52 -3.27 12.32 16.04
C ILE A 52 -4.74 11.97 15.80
N ALA A 53 -5.03 11.14 14.79
CA ALA A 53 -6.40 10.72 14.49
C ALA A 53 -7.06 10.02 15.70
N LYS A 54 -6.31 9.17 16.41
CA LYS A 54 -6.79 8.52 17.64
C LYS A 54 -7.00 9.50 18.79
N GLY A 55 -6.11 10.48 18.96
CA GLY A 55 -6.30 11.55 19.94
C GLY A 55 -7.55 12.39 19.67
N LEU A 56 -7.81 12.74 18.40
CA LEU A 56 -9.02 13.46 18.00
C LEU A 56 -10.28 12.62 18.16
N GLU A 57 -10.24 11.32 17.81
CA GLU A 57 -11.35 10.38 18.02
C GLU A 57 -11.71 10.28 19.52
N ALA A 58 -10.70 10.17 20.40
CA ALA A 58 -10.90 10.11 21.85
C ALA A 58 -11.51 11.40 22.40
N ARG A 59 -11.02 12.56 21.95
CA ARG A 59 -11.58 13.87 22.33
C ARG A 59 -13.02 14.02 21.86
N GLY A 60 -13.35 13.59 20.64
CA GLY A 60 -14.71 13.64 20.11
C GLY A 60 -15.70 12.81 20.93
N LYS A 61 -15.31 11.58 21.33
CA LYS A 61 -16.13 10.72 22.20
C LYS A 61 -16.29 11.26 23.62
N GLY A 62 -15.31 12.03 24.12
CA GLY A 62 -15.40 12.67 25.44
C GLY A 62 -16.28 13.93 25.46
N LEU A 63 -16.66 14.46 24.28
CA LEU A 63 -17.50 15.64 24.13
C LEU A 63 -18.97 15.30 23.80
N SER A 64 -19.28 14.02 23.55
CA SER A 64 -20.63 13.51 23.27
C SER A 64 -21.34 13.02 24.51
#